data_AF-J3IPE1-F1
#
_entry.id   AF-J3IPE1-F1
#
_cell.length_a   1.000
_cell.length_b   1.000
_cell.length_c   1.000
_cell.angle_alpha   90.00
_cell.angle_beta   90.00
_cell.angle_gamma   90.00
#
_symmetry.space_group_name_H-M   'P 1'
#
loop_
_entity.id
_entity.type
_entity.pdbx_description
1 polymer ?
#
loop_
_entity_poly.entity_id
_entity_poly.type
_entity_poly.pdbx_seq_one_letter_code
_entity_poly.pdbx_strand_id
1 'polypeptide(L)'
;MATPEKKQGETSDQHATTQVKGTLAQDYVTVVGASYLGFIANMRGQRGNMMNFINQGIRQIRSYPPSTPSYSIQRAFLIFKDEYDPKLLAEVKKIVTERYGAEYREYDSISQLVDFVATRKRRGREIKQMDFFSHGVVGSIELGYELDKRDSYRLRDAQARMFTPDAFAYGAKIYSYACRTGLGINANLKVAENEDPHFELSLAQIMADATGATVWAFPRRSLYDQTYGTDEDRAAVDKAPAKQEADKAASRAYRKSLSDYQRRLTAHRAASKNPDAQLPNESPPVQPTKTLSEKDAALLKQAQGREHYNDTLGYPLDAEGAVHGVRSGNTPDGVPKKLCEYKPAK
;
A
#
# COMPACT_ATOMS: atom_id res chain seq x y z
N MET A 1 -1.68 -55.37 17.99
CA MET A 1 -1.47 -54.05 17.35
C MET A 1 -0.64 -53.21 18.30
N ALA A 2 0.58 -52.87 17.92
CA ALA A 2 1.52 -52.14 18.78
C ALA A 2 1.24 -50.63 18.70
N THR A 3 1.19 -49.99 19.86
CA THR A 3 1.02 -48.55 20.05
C THR A 3 2.24 -47.80 19.50
N PRO A 4 2.09 -46.68 18.76
CA PRO A 4 3.26 -45.95 18.25
C PRO A 4 3.92 -45.13 19.36
N GLU A 5 5.23 -45.29 19.52
CA GLU A 5 6.07 -44.44 20.36
C GLU A 5 6.12 -43.01 19.80
N LYS A 6 5.83 -42.02 20.65
CA LYS A 6 6.12 -40.62 20.37
C LYS A 6 7.64 -40.43 20.44
N LYS A 7 8.29 -40.22 19.29
CA LYS A 7 9.63 -39.64 19.25
C LYS A 7 9.56 -38.19 19.76
N GLN A 8 9.91 -37.99 21.03
CA GLN A 8 10.36 -36.69 21.51
C GLN A 8 11.70 -36.39 20.83
N GLY A 9 11.73 -35.37 19.98
CA GLY A 9 12.99 -34.83 19.48
C GLY A 9 13.70 -34.12 20.62
N GLU A 10 14.86 -34.62 21.02
CA GLU A 10 15.79 -33.92 21.89
C GLU A 10 16.41 -32.75 21.11
N THR A 11 16.27 -31.53 21.63
CA THR A 11 17.00 -30.37 21.13
C THR A 11 18.38 -30.36 21.77
N SER A 12 19.43 -30.58 20.97
CA SER A 12 20.83 -30.46 21.42
C SER A 12 21.22 -29.00 21.71
N ASP A 13 22.06 -28.77 22.72
CA ASP A 13 22.61 -27.48 23.20
C ASP A 13 23.43 -26.66 22.16
N GLN A 14 23.40 -27.01 20.87
CA GLN A 14 24.17 -26.35 19.81
C GLN A 14 23.43 -25.23 19.07
N HIS A 15 22.19 -24.93 19.45
CA HIS A 15 21.47 -23.76 18.95
C HIS A 15 21.14 -22.85 20.12
N ALA A 16 21.91 -21.78 20.28
CA ALA A 16 21.57 -20.71 21.21
C ALA A 16 20.19 -20.16 20.83
N THR A 17 19.14 -20.59 21.53
CA THR A 17 17.82 -19.98 21.42
C THR A 17 17.85 -18.67 22.18
N THR A 18 17.99 -17.56 21.44
CA THR A 18 17.76 -16.23 22.00
C THR A 18 16.26 -16.10 22.29
N GLN A 19 15.88 -16.19 23.57
CA GLN A 19 14.53 -15.84 23.98
C GLN A 19 14.36 -14.32 23.84
N VAL A 20 13.60 -13.90 22.82
CA VAL A 20 13.23 -12.50 22.64
C VAL A 20 11.86 -12.29 23.28
N LYS A 21 11.78 -11.38 24.25
CA LYS A 21 10.53 -10.98 24.88
C LYS A 21 9.74 -10.13 23.88
N GLY A 22 8.79 -10.72 23.18
CA GLY A 22 7.90 -10.04 22.24
C GLY A 22 6.47 -9.93 22.76
N THR A 23 5.77 -8.86 22.39
CA THR A 23 4.33 -8.72 22.61
C THR A 23 3.54 -9.33 21.44
N LEU A 24 2.37 -9.92 21.73
CA LEU A 24 1.48 -10.41 20.68
C LEU A 24 0.72 -9.27 19.96
N ALA A 25 0.75 -8.05 20.50
CA ALA A 25 0.03 -6.91 19.96
C ALA A 25 0.91 -6.11 18.98
N GLN A 26 0.56 -6.19 17.70
CA GLN A 26 1.36 -5.65 16.60
C GLN A 26 0.66 -4.52 15.87
N ASP A 27 1.45 -3.52 15.49
CA ASP A 27 1.05 -2.36 14.71
C ASP A 27 1.69 -2.38 13.31
N TYR A 28 0.88 -2.08 12.31
CA TYR A 28 1.30 -1.85 10.93
C TYR A 28 1.03 -0.39 10.58
N VAL A 29 2.09 0.36 10.30
CA VAL A 29 2.06 1.82 10.33
C VAL A 29 2.36 2.37 8.94
N THR A 30 1.52 3.26 8.47
CA THR A 30 1.74 4.05 7.25
C THR A 30 2.00 5.49 7.67
N VAL A 31 3.07 6.10 7.15
CA VAL A 31 3.42 7.51 7.38
C VAL A 31 3.40 8.25 6.04
N VAL A 32 2.59 9.30 5.95
CA VAL A 32 2.36 10.09 4.73
C VAL A 32 2.83 11.52 4.95
N GLY A 33 3.70 11.99 4.07
CA GLY A 33 4.15 13.38 4.05
C GLY A 33 3.09 14.36 3.53
N ALA A 34 3.20 15.60 3.96
CA ALA A 34 2.55 16.74 3.33
C ALA A 34 3.13 16.98 1.93
N SER A 35 2.28 17.46 1.03
CA SER A 35 2.66 17.89 -0.31
C SER A 35 1.94 19.19 -0.59
N TYR A 36 2.65 20.16 -1.19
CA TYR A 36 2.01 21.39 -1.66
C TYR A 36 1.69 21.32 -3.15
N LEU A 37 0.73 22.16 -3.54
CA LEU A 37 0.48 22.54 -4.91
C LEU A 37 1.22 23.85 -5.18
N GLY A 38 2.35 23.78 -5.89
CA GLY A 38 2.99 25.00 -6.39
C GLY A 38 2.02 25.81 -7.25
N PHE A 39 2.13 27.14 -7.23
CA PHE A 39 1.22 28.06 -7.93
C PHE A 39 0.97 27.67 -9.40
N ILE A 40 2.02 27.29 -10.14
CA ILE A 40 1.93 26.81 -11.53
C ILE A 40 1.22 25.46 -11.64
N ALA A 41 1.46 24.54 -10.69
CA ALA A 41 0.80 23.24 -10.66
C ALA A 41 -0.70 23.37 -10.36
N ASN A 42 -1.09 24.32 -9.50
CA ASN A 42 -2.48 24.65 -9.24
C ASN A 42 -3.17 25.24 -10.48
N MET A 43 -2.53 26.20 -11.18
CA MET A 43 -3.06 26.74 -12.44
C MET A 43 -3.18 25.70 -13.56
N ARG A 44 -2.31 24.68 -13.56
CA ARG A 44 -2.34 23.56 -14.52
C ARG A 44 -3.24 22.39 -14.10
N GLY A 45 -3.97 22.51 -12.99
CA GLY A 45 -4.85 21.45 -12.49
C GLY A 45 -4.10 20.17 -12.07
N GLN A 46 -2.80 20.23 -11.79
CA GLN A 46 -1.95 19.08 -11.45
C GLN A 46 -2.11 18.63 -9.97
N ARG A 47 -3.35 18.64 -9.48
CA ARG A 47 -3.71 18.19 -8.12
C ARG A 47 -3.43 16.70 -7.89
N GLY A 48 -3.24 15.94 -8.96
CA GLY A 48 -2.82 14.54 -8.91
C GLY A 48 -1.51 14.31 -8.16
N ASN A 49 -0.53 15.21 -8.27
CA ASN A 49 0.77 15.04 -7.61
C ASN A 49 0.67 15.14 -6.08
N MET A 50 -0.19 16.03 -5.58
CA MET A 50 -0.45 16.22 -4.15
C MET A 50 -1.02 14.96 -3.49
N MET A 51 -1.79 14.21 -4.26
CA MET A 51 -2.49 13.01 -3.80
C MET A 51 -1.64 11.74 -3.87
N ASN A 52 -0.43 11.80 -4.42
CA ASN A 52 0.43 10.62 -4.59
C ASN A 52 0.73 9.94 -3.25
N PHE A 53 1.16 10.69 -2.24
CA PHE A 53 1.51 10.10 -0.95
C PHE A 53 0.30 9.52 -0.22
N ILE A 54 -0.83 10.24 -0.22
CA ILE A 54 -2.09 9.76 0.39
C ILE A 54 -2.56 8.47 -0.28
N ASN A 55 -2.64 8.45 -1.62
CA ASN A 55 -3.12 7.28 -2.35
C ASN A 55 -2.18 6.06 -2.17
N GLN A 56 -0.86 6.27 -2.13
CA GLN A 56 0.09 5.20 -1.80
C GLN A 56 -0.11 4.70 -0.34
N GLY A 57 -0.36 5.62 0.59
CA GLY A 57 -0.65 5.26 1.97
C GLY A 57 -1.92 4.42 2.11
N ILE A 58 -3.00 4.77 1.41
CA ILE A 58 -4.26 4.01 1.42
C ILE A 58 -4.03 2.61 0.82
N ARG A 59 -3.28 2.53 -0.29
CA ARG A 59 -2.88 1.25 -0.88
C ARG A 59 -2.13 0.37 0.12
N GLN A 60 -1.23 0.98 0.90
CA GLN A 60 -0.44 0.28 1.91
C GLN A 60 -1.28 -0.21 3.10
N ILE A 61 -2.23 0.59 3.57
CA ILE A 61 -3.18 0.14 4.61
C ILE A 61 -3.95 -1.11 4.15
N ARG A 62 -4.32 -1.17 2.87
CA ARG A 62 -5.01 -2.32 2.29
C ARG A 62 -4.13 -3.59 2.22
N SER A 63 -2.81 -3.44 2.04
CA SER A 63 -1.88 -4.58 1.95
C SER A 63 -1.49 -5.16 3.30
N TYR A 64 -1.63 -4.41 4.39
CA TYR A 64 -1.40 -4.93 5.74
C TYR A 64 -2.42 -6.01 6.13
N PRO A 65 -2.11 -6.86 7.13
CA PRO A 65 -3.12 -7.71 7.75
C PRO A 65 -4.27 -6.87 8.33
N PRO A 66 -5.54 -7.29 8.20
CA PRO A 66 -6.68 -6.61 8.80
C PRO A 66 -6.56 -6.44 10.31
N SER A 67 -7.04 -5.30 10.82
CA SER A 67 -7.18 -5.09 12.27
C SER A 67 -8.07 -6.18 12.87
N THR A 68 -7.65 -6.74 14.00
CA THR A 68 -8.42 -7.79 14.70
C THR A 68 -9.31 -7.18 15.79
N PRO A 69 -10.50 -7.73 16.08
CA PRO A 69 -11.35 -7.28 17.20
C PRO A 69 -10.66 -7.33 18.57
N SER A 70 -9.71 -8.25 18.76
CA SER A 70 -8.88 -8.37 19.98
C SER A 70 -7.77 -7.32 20.08
N TYR A 71 -7.66 -6.42 19.09
CA TYR A 71 -6.57 -5.46 18.94
C TYR A 71 -5.15 -6.07 18.86
N SER A 72 -5.03 -7.40 18.69
CA SER A 72 -3.74 -8.09 18.47
C SER A 72 -3.03 -7.61 17.20
N ILE A 73 -3.79 -7.22 16.18
CA ILE A 73 -3.31 -6.52 15.00
C ILE A 73 -4.05 -5.20 14.90
N GLN A 74 -3.32 -4.11 14.70
CA GLN A 74 -3.88 -2.81 14.35
C GLN A 74 -3.12 -2.19 13.19
N ARG A 75 -3.83 -1.36 12.44
CA ARG A 75 -3.27 -0.52 11.39
C ARG A 75 -3.29 0.93 11.85
N ALA A 76 -2.29 1.71 11.51
CA ALA A 76 -2.25 3.15 11.77
C ALA A 76 -1.84 3.92 10.52
N PHE A 77 -2.53 5.02 10.25
CA PHE A 77 -2.27 5.96 9.17
C PHE A 77 -1.94 7.32 9.79
N LEU A 78 -0.69 7.72 9.65
CA LEU A 78 -0.13 8.94 10.22
C LEU A 78 0.13 9.91 9.06
N ILE A 79 -0.47 11.09 9.09
CA ILE A 79 -0.37 12.06 8.01
C ILE A 79 0.13 13.40 8.53
N PHE A 80 1.16 13.93 7.89
CA PHE A 80 1.59 15.31 8.09
C PHE A 80 0.65 16.23 7.32
N LYS A 81 -0.03 17.13 8.03
CA LYS A 81 -1.30 17.71 7.55
C LYS A 81 -1.18 19.03 6.80
N ASP A 82 -0.06 19.73 6.91
CA ASP A 82 0.11 21.08 6.34
C ASP A 82 -0.25 21.11 4.85
N GLU A 83 -0.84 22.23 4.41
CA GLU A 83 -1.32 22.48 3.04
C GLU A 83 -2.45 21.55 2.52
N TYR A 84 -2.80 20.46 3.19
CA TYR A 84 -3.98 19.67 2.80
C TYR A 84 -5.29 20.36 3.20
N ASP A 85 -6.26 20.35 2.28
CA ASP A 85 -7.62 20.84 2.54
C ASP A 85 -8.27 20.04 3.69
N PRO A 86 -8.84 20.70 4.72
CA PRO A 86 -9.54 20.02 5.80
C PRO A 86 -10.66 19.07 5.34
N LYS A 87 -11.36 19.38 4.24
CA LYS A 87 -12.39 18.50 3.66
C LYS A 87 -11.77 17.22 3.08
N LEU A 88 -10.62 17.34 2.44
CA LEU A 88 -9.85 16.19 1.96
C LEU A 88 -9.40 15.33 3.15
N LEU A 89 -8.81 15.93 4.18
CA LEU A 89 -8.38 15.20 5.39
C LEU A 89 -9.54 14.48 6.07
N ALA A 90 -10.73 15.09 6.14
CA ALA A 90 -11.93 14.46 6.67
C ALA A 90 -12.35 13.22 5.86
N GLU A 91 -12.31 13.29 4.52
CA GLU A 91 -12.64 12.13 3.68
C GLU A 91 -11.56 11.04 3.77
N VAL A 92 -10.28 11.39 3.81
CA VAL A 92 -9.18 10.43 4.04
C VAL A 92 -9.37 9.73 5.38
N LYS A 93 -9.65 10.48 6.45
CA LYS A 93 -9.96 9.92 7.76
C LYS A 93 -11.11 8.92 7.68
N LYS A 94 -12.22 9.30 7.04
CA LYS A 94 -13.39 8.43 6.85
C LYS A 94 -13.01 7.13 6.16
N ILE A 95 -12.29 7.20 5.03
CA ILE A 95 -11.82 6.01 4.31
C ILE A 95 -10.94 5.15 5.22
N VAL A 96 -9.94 5.73 5.88
CA VAL A 96 -9.00 5.01 6.74
C VAL A 96 -9.70 4.34 7.92
N THR A 97 -10.58 5.05 8.62
CA THR A 97 -11.21 4.54 9.85
C THR A 97 -12.39 3.63 9.56
N GLU A 98 -13.30 4.01 8.67
CA GLU A 98 -14.56 3.28 8.45
C GLU A 98 -14.38 2.10 7.49
N ARG A 99 -13.61 2.29 6.41
CA ARG A 99 -13.43 1.27 5.39
C ARG A 99 -12.33 0.28 5.75
N TYR A 100 -11.23 0.76 6.33
CA TYR A 100 -10.04 -0.06 6.58
C TYR A 100 -9.79 -0.36 8.05
N GLY A 101 -10.60 0.18 8.97
CA GLY A 101 -10.49 -0.10 10.41
C GLY A 101 -9.13 0.27 10.99
N ALA A 102 -8.51 1.33 10.47
CA ALA A 102 -7.19 1.80 10.89
C ALA A 102 -7.30 3.04 11.80
N GLU A 103 -6.37 3.19 12.73
CA GLU A 103 -6.16 4.44 13.47
C GLU A 103 -5.73 5.55 12.51
N TYR A 104 -6.29 6.75 12.64
CA TYR A 104 -5.91 7.92 11.84
C TYR A 104 -5.39 9.03 12.76
N ARG A 105 -4.21 9.58 12.46
CA ARG A 105 -3.64 10.71 13.20
C ARG A 105 -3.02 11.74 12.26
N GLU A 106 -3.32 13.00 12.53
CA GLU A 106 -2.72 14.14 11.85
C GLU A 106 -1.58 14.70 12.69
N TYR A 107 -0.44 14.96 12.05
CA TYR A 107 0.77 15.49 12.66
C TYR A 107 1.13 16.86 12.09
N ASP A 108 1.68 17.67 12.98
CA ASP A 108 2.19 19.01 12.76
C ASP A 108 3.64 19.17 13.23
N SER A 109 4.30 18.07 13.59
CA SER A 109 5.75 18.03 13.84
C SER A 109 6.27 16.60 13.81
N ILE A 110 7.58 16.46 13.55
CA ILE A 110 8.27 15.18 13.59
C ILE A 110 8.32 14.58 15.00
N SER A 111 8.25 15.42 16.04
CA SER A 111 8.22 14.94 17.43
C SER A 111 6.99 14.08 17.70
N GLN A 112 5.85 14.35 17.06
CA GLN A 112 4.66 13.52 17.22
C GLN A 112 4.82 12.10 16.64
N LEU A 113 5.63 11.94 15.59
CA LEU A 113 6.01 10.62 15.07
C LEU A 113 6.93 9.89 16.05
N VAL A 114 7.95 10.58 16.56
CA VAL A 114 8.86 10.02 17.57
C VAL A 114 8.07 9.59 18.82
N ASP A 115 7.16 10.45 19.29
CA ASP A 115 6.27 10.17 20.41
C ASP A 115 5.36 8.98 20.11
N PHE A 116 4.79 8.89 18.91
CA PHE A 116 4.00 7.74 18.49
C PHE A 116 4.79 6.45 18.64
N VAL A 117 6.03 6.39 18.16
CA VAL A 117 6.90 5.21 18.29
C VAL A 117 7.14 4.89 19.76
N ALA A 118 7.55 5.88 20.56
CA ALA A 118 7.81 5.71 21.99
C ALA A 118 6.56 5.26 22.78
N THR A 119 5.35 5.64 22.35
CA THR A 119 4.10 5.22 23.01
C THR A 119 3.79 3.74 22.83
N ARG A 120 4.31 3.08 21.78
CA ARG A 120 4.01 1.66 21.50
C ARG A 120 4.50 0.77 22.63
N LYS A 121 5.75 0.98 23.05
CA LYS A 121 6.33 0.35 24.25
C LYS A 121 5.45 0.56 25.49
N ARG A 122 5.01 1.80 25.76
CA ARG A 122 4.16 2.12 26.93
C ARG A 122 2.80 1.43 26.90
N ARG A 123 2.29 1.14 25.70
CA ARG A 123 1.01 0.45 25.48
C ARG A 123 1.17 -1.08 25.38
N GLY A 124 2.38 -1.62 25.55
CA GLY A 124 2.65 -3.04 25.37
C GLY A 124 2.38 -3.51 23.94
N ARG A 125 2.68 -2.66 22.95
CA ARG A 125 2.54 -2.94 21.52
C ARG A 125 3.87 -2.75 20.81
N GLU A 126 4.04 -3.44 19.71
CA GLU A 126 5.23 -3.37 18.88
C GLU A 126 4.87 -3.04 17.42
N ILE A 127 5.73 -2.30 16.74
CA ILE A 127 5.61 -2.02 15.32
C ILE A 127 6.19 -3.20 14.56
N LYS A 128 5.35 -3.92 13.80
CA LYS A 128 5.80 -5.01 12.94
C LYS A 128 6.24 -4.50 11.57
N GLN A 129 5.59 -3.46 11.07
CA GLN A 129 5.96 -2.82 9.82
C GLN A 129 5.64 -1.32 9.83
N MET A 130 6.52 -0.50 9.27
CA MET A 130 6.33 0.94 9.06
C MET A 130 6.75 1.35 7.64
N ASP A 131 5.85 2.02 6.91
CA ASP A 131 6.10 2.44 5.52
C ASP A 131 5.97 3.96 5.39
N PHE A 132 6.99 4.61 4.83
CA PHE A 132 7.06 6.06 4.60
C PHE A 132 6.81 6.42 3.14
N PHE A 133 5.85 7.32 2.90
CA PHE A 133 5.54 7.90 1.59
C PHE A 133 5.70 9.41 1.64
N SER A 134 6.80 9.90 1.06
CA SER A 134 7.13 11.33 1.08
C SER A 134 8.22 11.66 0.05
N HIS A 135 8.59 12.94 0.01
CA HIS A 135 9.86 13.36 -0.55
C HIS A 135 11.03 12.89 0.34
N GLY A 136 12.23 12.93 -0.24
CA GLY A 136 13.47 12.63 0.47
C GLY A 136 14.65 13.31 -0.20
N VAL A 137 15.68 13.54 0.60
CA VAL A 137 17.01 13.88 0.12
C VAL A 137 18.02 13.00 0.86
N VAL A 138 19.28 13.08 0.48
CA VAL A 138 20.34 12.34 1.18
C VAL A 138 20.36 12.77 2.64
N GLY A 139 20.30 11.80 3.55
CA GLY A 139 20.31 12.05 5.01
C GLY A 139 18.96 12.42 5.65
N SER A 140 17.87 12.55 4.87
CA SER A 140 16.56 12.89 5.45
C SER A 140 15.34 12.37 4.69
N ILE A 141 14.30 12.01 5.45
CA ILE A 141 12.92 11.85 4.94
C ILE A 141 12.21 13.19 5.13
N GLU A 142 11.77 13.78 4.03
CA GLU A 142 11.18 15.13 3.99
C GLU A 142 9.65 15.04 3.98
N LEU A 143 9.03 15.01 5.17
CA LEU A 143 7.57 14.89 5.31
C LEU A 143 6.83 16.22 5.11
N GLY A 144 7.54 17.31 4.83
CA GLY A 144 6.99 18.62 4.49
C GLY A 144 7.91 19.37 3.52
N TYR A 145 8.44 18.67 2.50
CA TYR A 145 9.42 19.23 1.57
C TYR A 145 8.90 20.51 0.91
N GLU A 146 9.75 21.55 0.89
CA GLU A 146 9.46 22.89 0.34
C GLU A 146 8.30 23.65 1.02
N LEU A 147 7.77 23.15 2.15
CA LEU A 147 6.80 23.87 2.99
C LEU A 147 7.51 24.82 3.96
N ASP A 148 6.77 25.80 4.49
CA ASP A 148 7.25 26.68 5.56
C ASP A 148 7.64 25.87 6.81
N LYS A 149 6.91 24.79 7.10
CA LYS A 149 7.17 23.87 8.21
C LYS A 149 8.16 22.74 7.88
N ARG A 150 8.88 22.79 6.75
CA ARG A 150 9.79 21.70 6.33
C ARG A 150 10.73 21.22 7.43
N ASP A 151 11.31 22.14 8.21
CA ASP A 151 12.29 21.79 9.23
C ASP A 151 11.66 21.11 10.45
N SER A 152 10.40 21.44 10.79
CA SER A 152 9.68 20.76 11.89
C SER A 152 9.16 19.39 11.46
N TYR A 153 9.05 19.12 10.15
CA TYR A 153 8.54 17.85 9.59
C TYR A 153 9.69 16.90 9.18
N ARG A 154 10.93 17.38 9.12
CA ARG A 154 12.08 16.60 8.65
C ARG A 154 12.47 15.49 9.64
N LEU A 155 12.52 14.25 9.16
CA LEU A 155 13.17 13.14 9.86
C LEU A 155 14.62 13.04 9.38
N ARG A 156 15.57 13.37 10.25
CA ARG A 156 17.02 13.21 10.04
C ARG A 156 17.60 12.29 11.10
N ASP A 157 18.93 12.12 11.06
CA ASP A 157 19.72 11.32 11.99
C ASP A 157 19.30 11.46 13.46
N ALA A 158 19.17 12.69 13.97
CA ALA A 158 18.85 12.95 15.37
C ALA A 158 17.50 12.36 15.77
N GLN A 159 16.46 12.55 14.94
CA GLN A 159 15.12 12.01 15.20
C GLN A 159 15.05 10.50 14.95
N ALA A 160 15.75 9.99 13.94
CA ALA A 160 15.83 8.55 13.67
C ALA A 160 16.45 7.80 14.85
N ARG A 161 17.50 8.35 15.47
CA ARG A 161 18.13 7.80 16.67
C ARG A 161 17.25 7.84 17.92
N MET A 162 16.16 8.62 17.90
CA MET A 162 15.18 8.64 18.99
C MET A 162 14.13 7.53 18.87
N PHE A 163 14.08 6.80 17.75
CA PHE A 163 13.22 5.63 17.66
C PHE A 163 13.75 4.54 18.58
N THR A 164 12.95 4.21 19.59
CA THR A 164 13.34 3.22 20.61
C THR A 164 13.24 1.80 20.02
N PRO A 165 14.30 0.98 20.08
CA PRO A 165 14.30 -0.35 19.47
C PRO A 165 13.20 -1.26 20.06
N ASP A 166 12.93 -1.16 21.36
CA ASP A 166 11.85 -1.89 22.05
C ASP A 166 10.43 -1.58 21.55
N ALA A 167 10.26 -0.54 20.73
CA ALA A 167 8.97 -0.26 20.09
C ALA A 167 8.76 -1.08 18.81
N PHE A 168 9.77 -1.81 18.33
CA PHE A 168 9.73 -2.59 17.10
C PHE A 168 9.76 -4.09 17.43
N ALA A 169 8.92 -4.86 16.76
CA ALA A 169 8.86 -6.29 16.95
C ALA A 169 10.15 -6.97 16.44
N TYR A 170 10.44 -8.17 16.93
CA TYR A 170 11.49 -8.98 16.33
C TYR A 170 11.22 -9.21 14.83
N GLY A 171 12.23 -8.96 14.00
CA GLY A 171 12.10 -9.00 12.54
C GLY A 171 11.09 -7.97 12.01
N ALA A 172 11.00 -6.81 12.65
CA ALA A 172 10.23 -5.68 12.14
C ALA A 172 10.83 -5.14 10.84
N LYS A 173 9.97 -4.47 10.07
CA LYS A 173 10.31 -3.95 8.75
C LYS A 173 10.03 -2.46 8.63
N ILE A 174 10.95 -1.72 8.04
CA ILE A 174 10.72 -0.32 7.67
C ILE A 174 10.93 -0.17 6.18
N TYR A 175 9.96 0.38 5.46
CA TYR A 175 10.09 0.70 4.05
C TYR A 175 10.11 2.21 3.87
N SER A 176 11.21 2.75 3.33
CA SER A 176 11.26 4.15 2.92
C SER A 176 11.10 4.24 1.41
N TYR A 177 9.97 4.81 0.98
CA TYR A 177 9.74 5.23 -0.39
C TYR A 177 10.11 6.70 -0.62
N ALA A 178 10.82 7.33 0.33
CA ALA A 178 11.42 8.64 0.13
C ALA A 178 12.69 8.52 -0.73
N CYS A 179 12.94 9.54 -1.56
CA CYS A 179 14.09 9.56 -2.46
C CYS A 179 15.40 9.45 -1.68
N ARG A 180 16.31 8.58 -2.13
CA ARG A 180 17.72 8.54 -1.71
C ARG A 180 17.94 8.32 -0.21
N THR A 181 16.94 7.82 0.53
CA THR A 181 17.10 7.48 1.95
C THR A 181 18.21 6.45 2.17
N GLY A 182 18.43 5.57 1.19
CA GLY A 182 19.48 4.55 1.23
C GLY A 182 20.86 5.01 0.77
N LEU A 183 21.05 6.28 0.41
CA LEU A 183 22.34 6.81 -0.06
C LEU A 183 23.02 7.61 1.05
N GLY A 184 24.32 7.42 1.27
CA GLY A 184 25.07 8.18 2.29
C GLY A 184 25.88 9.35 1.72
N ILE A 185 26.10 9.39 0.41
CA ILE A 185 26.76 10.52 -0.27
C ILE A 185 25.77 11.46 -0.94
N ASN A 186 26.15 12.73 -1.03
CA ASN A 186 25.40 13.71 -1.78
C ASN A 186 25.64 13.56 -3.29
N ALA A 187 24.86 12.69 -3.94
CA ALA A 187 24.90 12.51 -5.39
C ALA A 187 23.54 12.83 -6.04
N ASN A 188 23.53 13.79 -6.96
CA ASN A 188 22.31 14.24 -7.62
C ASN A 188 21.99 13.47 -8.90
N LEU A 189 22.96 13.32 -9.80
CA LEU A 189 22.73 12.73 -11.13
C LEU A 189 23.42 11.38 -11.31
N LYS A 190 24.61 11.20 -10.75
CA LYS A 190 25.42 9.99 -10.89
C LYS A 190 26.33 9.85 -9.67
N VAL A 191 26.57 8.61 -9.26
CA VAL A 191 27.69 8.17 -8.44
C VAL A 191 28.73 7.57 -9.39
N ALA A 192 29.98 8.03 -9.32
CA ALA A 192 31.03 7.52 -10.22
C ALA A 192 31.33 6.04 -9.93
N GLU A 193 31.85 5.31 -10.92
CA GLU A 193 32.13 3.86 -10.77
C GLU A 193 33.14 3.54 -9.68
N ASN A 194 34.02 4.50 -9.35
CA ASN A 194 35.04 4.41 -8.32
C ASN A 194 34.71 5.22 -7.06
N GLU A 195 33.49 5.75 -6.95
CA GLU A 195 33.03 6.50 -5.79
C GLU A 195 32.20 5.60 -4.88
N ASP A 196 32.54 5.57 -3.59
CA ASP A 196 31.79 4.80 -2.60
C ASP A 196 30.43 5.48 -2.31
N PRO A 197 29.29 4.81 -2.53
CA PRO A 197 27.96 5.33 -2.19
C PRO A 197 27.74 5.59 -0.69
N HIS A 198 28.64 5.12 0.17
CA HIS A 198 28.60 5.21 1.63
C HIS A 198 27.26 4.75 2.21
N PHE A 199 26.79 3.57 1.79
CA PHE A 199 25.49 3.03 2.22
C PHE A 199 25.39 2.88 3.75
N GLU A 200 26.50 2.63 4.42
CA GLU A 200 26.65 2.55 5.88
C GLU A 200 26.42 3.90 6.58
N LEU A 201 26.58 5.02 5.89
CA LEU A 201 26.31 6.37 6.41
C LEU A 201 24.89 6.86 6.06
N SER A 202 24.11 6.07 5.32
CA SER A 202 22.77 6.45 4.90
C SER A 202 21.80 6.55 6.08
N LEU A 203 20.74 7.36 5.92
CA LEU A 203 19.66 7.42 6.91
C LEU A 203 18.98 6.05 7.08
N ALA A 204 18.91 5.24 6.02
CA ALA A 204 18.39 3.88 6.10
C ALA A 204 19.20 3.01 7.08
N GLN A 205 20.54 3.08 7.03
CA GLN A 205 21.39 2.37 7.97
C GLN A 205 21.21 2.90 9.40
N ILE A 206 21.17 4.23 9.59
CA ILE A 206 20.96 4.85 10.91
C ILE A 206 19.62 4.39 11.53
N MET A 207 18.54 4.32 10.73
CA MET A 207 17.25 3.81 11.19
C MET A 207 17.32 2.31 11.52
N ALA A 208 18.01 1.50 10.74
CA ALA A 208 18.16 0.07 11.01
C ALA A 208 18.86 -0.15 12.36
N ASP A 209 19.97 0.55 12.59
CA ASP A 209 20.74 0.46 13.83
C ASP A 209 19.95 0.96 15.05
N ALA A 210 19.23 2.08 14.91
CA ALA A 210 18.45 2.65 16.01
C ALA A 210 17.25 1.76 16.41
N THR A 211 16.61 1.12 15.44
CA THR A 211 15.35 0.39 15.67
C THR A 211 15.51 -1.11 15.87
N GLY A 212 16.65 -1.68 15.44
CA GLY A 212 16.79 -3.13 15.32
C GLY A 212 15.94 -3.75 14.20
N ALA A 213 15.21 -2.94 13.43
CA ALA A 213 14.42 -3.38 12.30
C ALA A 213 15.27 -3.46 11.02
N THR A 214 14.85 -4.29 10.07
CA THR A 214 15.41 -4.23 8.72
C THR A 214 14.76 -3.07 7.97
N VAL A 215 15.57 -2.22 7.33
CA VAL A 215 15.11 -1.09 6.53
C VAL A 215 15.27 -1.42 5.04
N TRP A 216 14.25 -1.13 4.24
CA TRP A 216 14.31 -1.16 2.78
C TRP A 216 14.17 0.26 2.24
N ALA A 217 15.16 0.73 1.50
CA ALA A 217 15.17 2.09 0.98
C ALA A 217 15.75 2.16 -0.43
N PHE A 218 15.30 3.14 -1.22
CA PHE A 218 15.94 3.44 -2.48
C PHE A 218 17.21 4.28 -2.24
N PRO A 219 18.35 3.93 -2.85
CA PRO A 219 19.48 4.86 -2.99
C PRO A 219 19.24 5.86 -4.13
N ARG A 220 18.18 5.66 -4.91
CA ARG A 220 17.74 6.52 -6.03
C ARG A 220 16.53 7.37 -5.64
N ARG A 221 16.16 8.32 -6.53
CA ARG A 221 14.86 8.98 -6.51
C ARG A 221 13.75 7.94 -6.56
N SER A 222 12.66 8.24 -5.88
CA SER A 222 11.43 7.49 -5.91
C SER A 222 10.50 8.07 -6.97
N LEU A 223 9.84 7.22 -7.74
CA LEU A 223 8.86 7.62 -8.74
C LEU A 223 7.46 7.15 -8.33
N TYR A 224 6.59 8.13 -8.20
CA TYR A 224 5.16 7.98 -7.87
C TYR A 224 4.27 8.12 -9.10
N ASP A 225 4.86 8.12 -10.30
CA ASP A 225 4.22 8.41 -11.59
C ASP A 225 3.17 7.37 -12.01
N GLN A 226 3.20 6.18 -11.43
CA GLN A 226 2.23 5.11 -11.67
C GLN A 226 1.15 5.00 -10.58
N THR A 227 1.05 6.00 -9.68
CA THR A 227 0.01 6.04 -8.63
C THR A 227 -1.40 5.87 -9.20
N TYR A 228 -1.67 6.43 -10.38
CA TYR A 228 -2.98 6.36 -11.05
C TYR A 228 -3.06 5.34 -12.19
N GLY A 229 -2.07 4.44 -12.29
CA GLY A 229 -1.97 3.47 -13.38
C GLY A 229 -0.97 3.87 -14.46
N THR A 230 -0.63 2.90 -15.30
CA THR A 230 0.20 3.08 -16.50
C THR A 230 -0.64 3.47 -17.71
N ASP A 231 -0.01 3.73 -18.85
CA ASP A 231 -0.72 3.97 -20.11
C ASP A 231 -1.53 2.74 -20.54
N GLU A 232 -1.04 1.53 -20.26
CA GLU A 232 -1.77 0.29 -20.49
C GLU A 232 -3.02 0.18 -19.61
N ASP A 233 -2.93 0.59 -18.34
CA ASP A 233 -4.12 0.59 -17.46
C ASP A 233 -5.17 1.60 -17.94
N ARG A 234 -4.75 2.78 -18.42
CA ARG A 234 -5.67 3.78 -18.99
C ARG A 234 -6.37 3.24 -20.23
N ALA A 235 -5.62 2.66 -21.16
CA ALA A 235 -6.17 2.02 -22.34
C ALA A 235 -7.13 0.86 -22.00
N ALA A 236 -6.90 0.15 -20.88
CA ALA A 236 -7.81 -0.87 -20.38
C ALA A 236 -9.10 -0.26 -19.81
N VAL A 237 -9.00 0.82 -19.03
CA VAL A 237 -10.15 1.57 -18.49
C VAL A 237 -11.02 2.12 -19.62
N ASP A 238 -10.43 2.69 -20.67
CA ASP A 238 -11.18 3.27 -21.80
C ASP A 238 -12.04 2.22 -22.52
N LYS A 239 -11.54 0.99 -22.62
CA LYS A 239 -12.23 -0.13 -23.29
C LYS A 239 -13.20 -0.88 -22.36
N ALA A 240 -13.06 -0.71 -21.05
CA ALA A 240 -13.79 -1.50 -20.06
C ALA A 240 -15.32 -1.29 -20.09
N PRO A 241 -15.87 -0.07 -20.24
CA PRO A 241 -17.33 0.15 -20.29
C PRO A 241 -18.01 -0.62 -21.42
N ALA A 242 -17.43 -0.61 -22.62
CA ALA A 242 -17.98 -1.34 -23.77
C ALA A 242 -18.00 -2.85 -23.52
N LYS A 243 -16.91 -3.41 -22.97
CA LYS A 243 -16.86 -4.82 -22.57
C LYS A 243 -17.86 -5.14 -21.46
N GLN A 244 -18.00 -4.26 -20.47
CA GLN A 244 -18.94 -4.43 -19.37
C GLN A 244 -20.39 -4.49 -19.86
N GLU A 245 -20.77 -3.60 -20.78
CA GLU A 245 -22.13 -3.60 -21.35
C GLU A 245 -22.36 -4.80 -22.27
N ALA A 246 -21.37 -5.21 -23.05
CA ALA A 246 -21.43 -6.43 -23.85
C ALA A 246 -21.63 -7.68 -22.97
N ASP A 247 -20.85 -7.82 -21.88
CA ASP A 247 -20.97 -8.92 -20.93
C ASP A 247 -22.34 -8.93 -20.22
N LYS A 248 -22.87 -7.74 -19.85
CA LYS A 248 -24.22 -7.61 -19.29
C LYS A 248 -25.29 -7.99 -20.30
N ALA A 249 -25.16 -7.56 -21.56
CA ALA A 249 -26.11 -7.89 -22.62
C ALA A 249 -26.12 -9.39 -22.92
N ALA A 250 -24.95 -10.02 -23.04
CA ALA A 250 -24.81 -11.46 -23.22
C ALA A 250 -25.42 -12.23 -22.04
N SER A 251 -25.19 -11.77 -20.80
CA SER A 251 -25.77 -12.37 -19.60
C SER A 251 -27.30 -12.26 -19.58
N ARG A 252 -27.87 -11.13 -20.01
CA ARG A 252 -29.33 -10.94 -20.12
C ARG A 252 -29.93 -11.86 -21.19
N ALA A 253 -29.30 -11.95 -22.36
CA ALA A 253 -29.73 -12.82 -23.45
C ALA A 253 -29.69 -14.31 -23.04
N TYR A 254 -28.63 -14.71 -22.33
CA TYR A 254 -28.49 -16.05 -21.75
C TYR A 254 -29.62 -16.36 -20.76
N ARG A 255 -29.89 -15.47 -19.79
CA ARG A 255 -30.97 -15.66 -18.81
C ARG A 255 -32.34 -15.82 -19.47
N LYS A 256 -32.62 -15.02 -20.51
CA LYS A 256 -33.86 -15.14 -21.29
C LYS A 256 -33.93 -16.49 -21.99
N SER A 257 -32.87 -16.87 -22.70
CA SER A 257 -32.80 -18.14 -23.43
C SER A 257 -32.93 -19.34 -22.49
N LEU A 258 -32.30 -19.29 -21.32
CA LEU A 258 -32.38 -20.33 -20.29
C LEU A 258 -33.79 -20.47 -19.74
N SER A 259 -34.46 -19.35 -19.45
CA SER A 259 -35.86 -19.36 -18.99
C SER A 259 -36.79 -19.94 -20.05
N ASP A 260 -36.65 -19.52 -21.31
CA ASP A 260 -37.45 -20.04 -22.42
C ASP A 260 -37.22 -21.54 -22.64
N TYR A 261 -35.96 -21.98 -22.58
CA TYR A 261 -35.58 -23.39 -22.65
C TYR A 261 -36.20 -24.20 -21.49
N GLN A 262 -36.07 -23.72 -20.25
CA GLN A 262 -36.63 -24.39 -19.07
C GLN A 262 -38.16 -24.50 -19.14
N ARG A 263 -38.85 -23.47 -19.64
CA ARG A 263 -40.30 -23.50 -19.86
C ARG A 263 -40.68 -24.57 -20.89
N ARG A 264 -39.99 -24.61 -22.04
CA ARG A 264 -40.24 -25.63 -23.08
C ARG A 264 -39.95 -27.05 -22.56
N LEU A 265 -38.83 -27.24 -21.89
CA LEU A 265 -38.42 -28.52 -21.31
C LEU A 265 -39.46 -29.05 -20.31
N THR A 266 -39.96 -28.17 -19.45
CA THR A 266 -41.01 -28.51 -18.47
C THR A 266 -42.31 -28.94 -19.17
N ALA A 267 -42.75 -28.19 -20.18
CA ALA A 267 -43.94 -28.55 -20.97
C ALA A 267 -43.76 -29.89 -21.70
N HIS A 268 -42.59 -30.13 -22.29
CA HIS A 268 -42.28 -31.39 -22.98
C HIS A 268 -42.27 -32.59 -22.03
N ARG A 269 -41.66 -32.46 -20.84
CA ARG A 269 -41.66 -33.50 -19.80
C ARG A 269 -43.07 -33.83 -19.32
N ALA A 270 -43.93 -32.82 -19.15
CA ALA A 270 -45.32 -33.02 -18.79
C ALA A 270 -46.11 -33.75 -19.89
N ALA A 271 -45.95 -33.33 -21.15
CA ALA A 271 -46.63 -33.95 -22.30
C ALA A 271 -46.18 -35.40 -22.55
N SER A 272 -44.88 -35.68 -22.39
CA SER A 272 -44.29 -37.02 -22.57
C SER A 272 -44.45 -37.93 -21.35
N LYS A 273 -44.94 -37.41 -20.22
CA LYS A 273 -45.00 -38.09 -18.90
C LYS A 273 -43.66 -38.70 -18.49
N ASN A 274 -42.56 -38.13 -18.94
CA ASN A 274 -41.22 -38.58 -18.63
C ASN A 274 -40.43 -37.41 -18.00
N PRO A 275 -40.13 -37.45 -16.69
CA PRO A 275 -39.43 -36.38 -15.99
C PRO A 275 -37.99 -36.17 -16.50
N ASP A 276 -37.40 -37.17 -17.13
CA ASP A 276 -36.02 -37.14 -17.62
C ASP A 276 -35.93 -36.81 -19.12
N ALA A 277 -37.06 -36.62 -19.79
CA ALA A 277 -37.08 -36.25 -21.20
C ALA A 277 -36.32 -34.94 -21.45
N GLN A 278 -35.49 -34.92 -22.48
CA GLN A 278 -34.84 -33.72 -23.00
C GLN A 278 -35.62 -33.18 -24.20
N LEU A 279 -35.40 -31.91 -24.54
CA LEU A 279 -35.98 -31.34 -25.75
C LEU A 279 -35.31 -31.97 -26.98
N PRO A 280 -36.08 -32.48 -27.96
CA PRO A 280 -35.51 -33.00 -29.20
C PRO A 280 -34.77 -31.89 -29.96
N ASN A 281 -33.53 -32.15 -30.37
CA ASN A 281 -32.71 -31.23 -31.18
C ASN A 281 -32.41 -29.86 -30.54
N GLU A 282 -32.65 -29.67 -29.24
CA GLU A 282 -32.29 -28.45 -28.52
C GLU A 282 -31.34 -28.77 -27.36
N SER A 283 -30.17 -28.14 -27.34
CA SER A 283 -29.24 -28.19 -26.20
C SER A 283 -29.53 -27.06 -25.21
N PRO A 284 -29.23 -27.24 -23.91
CA PRO A 284 -29.28 -26.16 -22.95
C PRO A 284 -28.44 -24.96 -23.41
N PRO A 285 -28.92 -23.72 -23.23
CA PRO A 285 -28.12 -22.53 -23.50
C PRO A 285 -26.81 -22.57 -22.71
N VAL A 286 -25.72 -22.11 -23.33
CA VAL A 286 -24.38 -22.07 -22.72
C VAL A 286 -24.16 -20.69 -22.08
N GLN A 287 -23.63 -20.69 -20.86
CA GLN A 287 -23.31 -19.44 -20.17
C GLN A 287 -22.20 -18.68 -20.93
N PRO A 288 -22.37 -17.38 -21.21
CA PRO A 288 -21.35 -16.62 -21.91
C PRO A 288 -20.11 -16.43 -21.05
N THR A 289 -18.94 -16.50 -21.68
CA THR A 289 -17.66 -16.15 -21.06
C THR A 289 -17.56 -14.63 -20.95
N LYS A 290 -17.20 -14.13 -19.76
CA LYS A 290 -16.94 -12.69 -19.57
C LYS A 290 -15.70 -12.27 -20.34
N THR A 291 -15.80 -11.15 -21.04
CA THR A 291 -14.71 -10.56 -21.82
C THR A 291 -13.95 -9.49 -21.04
N LEU A 292 -14.60 -8.90 -20.02
CA LEU A 292 -13.97 -7.99 -19.08
C LEU A 292 -13.25 -8.78 -17.98
N SER A 293 -11.94 -8.60 -17.87
CA SER A 293 -11.17 -9.20 -16.79
C SER A 293 -11.50 -8.56 -15.44
N GLU A 294 -11.30 -9.30 -14.34
CA GLU A 294 -11.49 -8.76 -13.00
C GLU A 294 -10.55 -7.58 -12.72
N LYS A 295 -9.33 -7.62 -13.26
CA LYS A 295 -8.37 -6.51 -13.17
C LYS A 295 -8.92 -5.26 -13.85
N ASP A 296 -9.40 -5.37 -15.08
CA ASP A 296 -9.93 -4.22 -15.84
C ASP A 296 -11.21 -3.66 -15.19
N ALA A 297 -12.06 -4.53 -14.66
CA ALA A 297 -13.24 -4.12 -13.90
C ALA A 297 -12.87 -3.36 -12.62
N ALA A 298 -11.84 -3.80 -11.90
CA ALA A 298 -11.33 -3.12 -10.71
C ALA A 298 -10.70 -1.75 -11.06
N LEU A 299 -9.92 -1.68 -12.14
CA LEU A 299 -9.35 -0.44 -12.65
C LEU A 299 -10.42 0.56 -13.06
N LEU A 300 -11.48 0.11 -13.75
CA LEU A 300 -12.62 0.96 -14.12
C LEU A 300 -13.32 1.51 -12.87
N LYS A 301 -13.57 0.67 -11.86
CA LYS A 301 -14.19 1.10 -10.60
C LYS A 301 -13.33 2.13 -9.87
N GLN A 302 -12.01 1.93 -9.81
CA GLN A 302 -11.08 2.90 -9.24
C GLN A 302 -11.10 4.23 -10.01
N ALA A 303 -11.07 4.18 -11.35
CA ALA A 303 -11.14 5.38 -12.18
C ALA A 303 -12.42 6.19 -11.94
N GLN A 304 -13.58 5.52 -11.91
CA GLN A 304 -14.87 6.15 -11.59
C GLN A 304 -14.91 6.74 -10.18
N GLY A 305 -14.33 6.05 -9.19
CA GLY A 305 -14.22 6.56 -7.83
C GLY A 305 -13.35 7.82 -7.73
N ARG A 306 -12.23 7.87 -8.47
CA ARG A 306 -11.37 9.06 -8.53
C ARG A 306 -12.05 10.23 -9.23
N GLU A 307 -12.79 9.97 -10.30
CA GLU A 307 -13.58 11.00 -11.00
C GLU A 307 -14.63 11.58 -10.05
N HIS A 308 -15.36 10.73 -9.33
CA HIS A 308 -16.31 11.17 -8.31
C HIS A 308 -15.67 12.09 -7.26
N TYR A 309 -14.54 11.72 -6.68
CA TYR A 309 -13.84 12.58 -5.71
C TYR A 309 -13.26 13.84 -6.33
N ASN A 310 -12.81 13.78 -7.58
CA ASN A 310 -12.36 14.96 -8.29
C ASN A 310 -13.51 15.96 -8.47
N ASP A 311 -14.73 15.49 -8.75
CA ASP A 311 -15.90 16.33 -8.92
C ASP A 311 -16.43 16.87 -7.59
N THR A 312 -16.41 16.07 -6.51
CA THR A 312 -16.99 16.47 -5.21
C THR A 312 -16.02 17.19 -4.28
N LEU A 313 -14.72 16.85 -4.34
CA LEU A 313 -13.68 17.40 -3.47
C LEU A 313 -12.64 18.25 -4.23
N GLY A 314 -12.58 18.15 -5.56
CA GLY A 314 -11.55 18.82 -6.35
C GLY A 314 -10.19 18.12 -6.32
N TYR A 315 -10.11 16.86 -5.86
CA TYR A 315 -8.88 16.07 -5.78
C TYR A 315 -9.11 14.64 -6.31
N PRO A 316 -8.15 14.05 -7.04
CA PRO A 316 -8.24 12.66 -7.49
C PRO A 316 -7.86 11.67 -6.37
N LEU A 317 -8.56 11.76 -5.23
CA LEU A 317 -8.48 10.80 -4.14
C LEU A 317 -8.99 9.43 -4.62
N ASP A 318 -8.30 8.36 -4.24
CA ASP A 318 -8.73 7.00 -4.54
C ASP A 318 -9.00 6.23 -3.24
N ALA A 319 -10.26 5.87 -3.00
CA ALA A 319 -10.64 5.11 -1.80
C ALA A 319 -10.07 3.68 -1.79
N GLU A 320 -9.60 3.17 -2.93
CA GLU A 320 -8.85 1.91 -3.03
C GLU A 320 -7.33 2.12 -2.94
N GLY A 321 -6.88 3.37 -2.91
CA GLY A 321 -5.48 3.77 -2.97
C GLY A 321 -4.87 3.66 -4.38
N ALA A 322 -3.57 3.85 -4.45
CA ALA A 322 -2.79 3.79 -5.68
C ALA A 322 -2.97 2.47 -6.45
N VAL A 323 -2.92 2.55 -7.77
CA VAL A 323 -2.96 1.40 -8.69
C VAL A 323 -1.66 0.61 -8.58
N HIS A 324 -0.52 1.27 -8.78
CA HIS A 324 0.81 0.68 -8.65
C HIS A 324 1.60 1.29 -7.50
N GLY A 325 2.53 0.49 -6.98
CA GLY A 325 3.46 0.95 -5.93
C GLY A 325 4.54 1.88 -6.47
N VAL A 326 5.27 2.50 -5.55
CA VAL A 326 6.40 3.36 -5.85
C VAL A 326 7.54 2.55 -6.47
N ARG A 327 8.18 3.10 -7.51
CA ARG A 327 9.30 2.46 -8.21
C ARG A 327 10.58 3.27 -8.11
N SER A 328 11.71 2.61 -8.34
CA SER A 328 13.00 3.29 -8.39
C SER A 328 13.14 4.13 -9.65
N GLY A 329 13.56 5.37 -9.49
CA GLY A 329 13.91 6.28 -10.57
C GLY A 329 15.27 6.00 -11.19
N ASN A 330 15.67 6.85 -12.13
CA ASN A 330 16.93 6.69 -12.84
C ASN A 330 18.11 7.42 -12.18
N THR A 331 17.90 8.31 -11.21
CA THR A 331 18.96 9.13 -10.62
C THR A 331 19.08 9.00 -9.09
N PRO A 332 20.30 9.10 -8.52
CA PRO A 332 21.56 9.10 -9.25
C PRO A 332 21.78 7.76 -9.95
N ASP A 333 22.43 7.80 -11.10
CA ASP A 333 22.90 6.60 -11.77
C ASP A 333 24.14 6.04 -11.06
N GLY A 334 24.53 4.80 -11.33
CA GLY A 334 25.67 4.13 -10.67
C GLY A 334 25.34 3.43 -9.34
N VAL A 335 24.10 3.52 -8.84
CA VAL A 335 23.63 2.79 -7.63
C VAL A 335 22.48 1.83 -7.96
N PRO A 336 22.10 0.86 -7.13
CA PRO A 336 21.02 -0.08 -7.48
C PRO A 336 19.67 0.58 -7.81
N LYS A 337 18.98 0.09 -8.85
CA LYS A 337 17.64 0.54 -9.27
C LYS A 337 16.52 -0.29 -8.61
N LYS A 338 16.63 -0.49 -7.31
CA LYS A 338 15.69 -1.27 -6.48
C LYS A 338 15.76 -0.82 -5.03
N LEU A 339 14.82 -1.29 -4.21
CA LEU A 339 14.95 -1.18 -2.76
C LEU A 339 16.17 -2.00 -2.32
N CYS A 340 17.09 -1.37 -1.61
CA CYS A 340 18.22 -2.02 -0.96
C CYS A 340 17.83 -2.36 0.48
N GLU A 341 18.38 -3.47 0.98
CA GLU A 341 18.17 -3.95 2.35
C GLU A 341 19.30 -3.45 3.26
N TYR A 342 18.94 -2.86 4.40
CA TYR A 342 19.85 -2.36 5.44
C TYR A 342 19.49 -3.08 6.74
N LYS A 343 20.45 -3.79 7.31
CA LYS A 343 20.27 -4.57 8.54
C LYS A 343 20.97 -3.86 9.70
N PRO A 344 20.44 -3.95 10.93
CA PRO A 344 21.12 -3.41 12.10
C PRO A 344 22.54 -3.96 12.19
N ALA A 345 23.52 -3.08 12.39
CA ALA A 345 24.87 -3.49 12.77
C ALA A 345 24.80 -4.28 14.09
N LYS A 346 25.50 -5.42 14.13
CA LYS A 346 25.51 -6.32 15.29
C LYS A 346 26.19 -5.71 16.51
#